data_AF-A0A5C5C8V0-F1
#
_entry.id   AF-A0A5C5C8V0-F1
#
_cell.length_a   1.000
_cell.length_b   1.000
_cell.length_c   1.000
_cell.angle_alpha   90.00
_cell.angle_beta   90.00
_cell.angle_gamma   90.00
#
_symmetry.space_group_name_H-M   'P 1'
#
loop_
_entity.id
_entity.type
_entity.pdbx_description
1 polymer ?
#
loop_
_entity_poly.entity_id
_entity_poly.type
_entity_poly.pdbx_seq_one_letter_code
_entity_poly.pdbx_strand_id
1 'polypeptide(L)'
;MTGRLKEADERTKRELTDKCQENGWLRRGGYPWQDDPYLEEYPYEFAKAGSVEELRGFFAHGNWALRQGIVYEDLAFVQQVDGGDEWWTLKRTDSGWLAFESWSFGRIVQEPERFSHAIECMHRATPEQCKRLEYMEAVPSIEDAARRARDSIQQLNKTAMTPTRGARAELR
;
A
#
# COMPACT_ATOMS: atom_id res chain seq x y z
N MET A 1 -11.82 13.57 -16.23
CA MET A 1 -11.95 12.60 -17.33
C MET A 1 -11.37 11.28 -16.83
N THR A 2 -12.23 10.34 -16.43
CA THR A 2 -11.77 9.00 -16.01
C THR A 2 -11.55 8.19 -17.28
N GLY A 3 -10.30 8.11 -17.73
CA GLY A 3 -9.94 7.16 -18.79
C GLY A 3 -10.25 5.75 -18.30
N ARG A 4 -10.71 4.87 -19.20
CA ARG A 4 -10.86 3.45 -18.88
C ARG A 4 -9.49 2.93 -18.44
N LEU A 5 -9.39 2.34 -17.25
CA LEU A 5 -8.15 1.73 -16.78
C LEU A 5 -7.68 0.69 -17.79
N LYS A 6 -6.36 0.61 -17.97
CA LYS A 6 -5.76 -0.42 -18.80
C LYS A 6 -5.87 -1.76 -18.07
N GLU A 7 -5.91 -2.84 -18.82
CA GLU A 7 -5.72 -4.17 -18.23
C GLU A 7 -4.24 -4.38 -17.87
N ALA A 8 -4.00 -5.18 -16.82
CA ALA A 8 -2.66 -5.69 -16.54
C ALA A 8 -2.17 -6.58 -17.70
N ASP A 9 -0.86 -6.69 -17.88
CA ASP A 9 -0.32 -7.57 -18.92
C ASP A 9 -0.54 -9.06 -18.61
N GLU A 10 -0.51 -9.90 -19.65
CA GLU A 10 -0.80 -11.34 -19.55
C GLU A 10 0.15 -12.11 -18.63
N ARG A 11 1.36 -11.60 -18.40
CA ARG A 11 2.29 -12.23 -17.44
C ARG A 11 1.82 -11.94 -16.02
N THR A 12 1.56 -10.68 -15.72
CA THR A 12 1.09 -10.22 -14.41
C THR A 12 -0.24 -10.87 -14.04
N LYS A 13 -1.19 -10.94 -14.98
CA LYS A 13 -2.47 -11.63 -14.77
C LYS A 13 -2.27 -13.09 -14.36
N ARG A 14 -1.41 -13.84 -15.09
CA ARG A 14 -1.10 -15.23 -14.76
C ARG A 14 -0.47 -15.38 -13.39
N GLU A 15 0.57 -14.59 -13.10
CA GLU A 15 1.26 -14.63 -11.80
C GLU A 15 0.30 -14.34 -10.62
N LEU A 16 -0.63 -13.38 -10.78
CA LEU A 16 -1.63 -13.08 -9.76
C LEU A 16 -2.72 -14.15 -9.66
N THR A 17 -3.19 -14.71 -10.78
CA THR A 17 -4.15 -15.82 -10.78
C THR A 17 -3.58 -17.04 -10.07
N ASP A 18 -2.31 -17.38 -10.33
CA ASP A 18 -1.61 -18.46 -9.66
C ASP A 18 -1.50 -18.18 -8.16
N LYS A 19 -1.11 -16.95 -7.79
CA LYS A 19 -1.03 -16.54 -6.37
C LYS A 19 -2.38 -16.62 -5.66
N CYS A 20 -3.47 -16.24 -6.33
CA CYS A 20 -4.82 -16.32 -5.79
C CYS A 20 -5.24 -17.75 -5.44
N GLN A 21 -4.63 -18.79 -6.03
CA GLN A 21 -4.95 -20.18 -5.68
C GLN A 21 -4.50 -20.54 -4.25
N GLU A 22 -3.57 -19.78 -3.66
CA GLU A 22 -3.13 -19.97 -2.27
C GLU A 22 -4.11 -19.39 -1.25
N ASN A 23 -5.01 -18.49 -1.66
CA ASN A 23 -6.00 -17.86 -0.78
C ASN A 23 -7.34 -18.58 -0.90
N GLY A 24 -7.84 -19.14 0.21
CA GLY A 24 -9.09 -19.91 0.25
C GLY A 24 -10.33 -19.14 -0.23
N TRP A 25 -10.35 -17.81 -0.10
CA TRP A 25 -11.43 -16.96 -0.60
C TRP A 25 -11.35 -16.69 -2.10
N LEU A 26 -10.14 -16.66 -2.65
CA LEU A 26 -9.89 -16.26 -4.04
C LEU A 26 -9.65 -17.44 -4.97
N ARG A 27 -9.24 -18.60 -4.47
CA ARG A 27 -8.94 -19.80 -5.27
C ARG A 27 -10.17 -20.33 -5.99
N ARG A 28 -9.93 -21.11 -7.06
CA ARG A 28 -11.01 -21.83 -7.74
C ARG A 28 -11.72 -22.80 -6.81
N GLY A 29 -13.06 -22.77 -6.80
CA GLY A 29 -13.87 -23.52 -5.83
C GLY A 29 -13.51 -23.19 -4.37
N GLY A 30 -13.10 -21.95 -4.10
CA GLY A 30 -12.84 -21.42 -2.76
C GLY A 30 -14.08 -21.37 -1.87
N TYR A 31 -13.93 -20.80 -0.67
CA TYR A 31 -14.98 -20.76 0.35
C TYR A 31 -16.32 -20.19 -0.16
N PRO A 32 -16.38 -19.08 -0.92
CA PRO A 32 -17.65 -18.52 -1.39
C PRO A 32 -18.53 -19.52 -2.17
N TRP A 33 -17.92 -20.36 -3.00
CA TRP A 33 -18.62 -21.34 -3.84
C TRP A 33 -18.91 -22.67 -3.13
N GLN A 34 -18.26 -22.91 -1.98
CA GLN A 34 -18.62 -24.02 -1.11
C GLN A 34 -19.82 -23.65 -0.24
N ASP A 35 -19.88 -22.39 0.21
CA ASP A 35 -20.96 -21.87 1.04
C ASP A 35 -22.24 -21.63 0.23
N ASP A 36 -22.12 -21.19 -1.03
CA ASP A 36 -23.24 -21.06 -1.98
C ASP A 36 -22.97 -21.86 -3.27
N PRO A 37 -23.53 -23.08 -3.40
CA PRO A 37 -23.40 -23.90 -4.60
C PRO A 37 -24.03 -23.33 -5.88
N TYR A 38 -24.87 -22.30 -5.76
CA TYR A 38 -25.53 -21.65 -6.90
C TYR A 38 -24.81 -20.38 -7.36
N LEU A 39 -23.83 -19.91 -6.60
CA LEU A 39 -23.01 -18.76 -6.98
C LEU A 39 -22.15 -19.12 -8.21
N GLU A 40 -22.25 -18.32 -9.26
CA GLU A 40 -21.36 -18.46 -10.42
C GLU A 40 -19.94 -18.02 -10.06
N GLU A 41 -18.96 -18.70 -10.64
CA GLU A 41 -17.57 -18.44 -10.37
C GLU A 41 -17.04 -17.20 -11.11
N TYR A 42 -16.76 -16.13 -10.35
CA TYR A 42 -16.21 -14.88 -10.88
C TYR A 42 -14.86 -15.10 -11.59
N PRO A 43 -14.62 -14.47 -12.76
CA PRO A 43 -13.34 -14.53 -13.43
C PRO A 43 -12.25 -13.76 -12.66
N TYR A 44 -10.99 -14.06 -12.94
CA TYR A 44 -9.88 -13.21 -12.49
C TYR A 44 -9.72 -12.04 -13.46
N GLU A 45 -9.87 -10.82 -12.95
CA GLU A 45 -9.76 -9.60 -13.75
C GLU A 45 -8.85 -8.61 -13.04
N PHE A 46 -7.81 -8.14 -13.73
CA PHE A 46 -6.84 -7.23 -13.15
C PHE A 46 -6.68 -5.99 -14.01
N ALA A 47 -7.05 -4.84 -13.44
CA ALA A 47 -6.76 -3.52 -13.99
C ALA A 47 -5.33 -3.10 -13.66
N LYS A 48 -4.84 -2.08 -14.36
CA LYS A 48 -3.56 -1.43 -14.10
C LYS A 48 -3.76 0.07 -13.99
N ALA A 49 -3.41 0.63 -12.85
CA ALA A 49 -3.28 2.06 -12.65
C ALA A 49 -1.91 2.54 -13.14
N GLY A 50 -1.89 3.63 -13.89
CA GLY A 50 -0.69 4.36 -14.29
C GLY A 50 -0.28 5.46 -13.31
N SER A 51 -1.14 5.82 -12.35
CA SER A 51 -0.86 6.80 -11.30
C SER A 51 -1.59 6.49 -10.00
N VAL A 52 -1.16 7.11 -8.90
CA VAL A 52 -1.83 7.01 -7.59
C VAL A 52 -3.26 7.57 -7.65
N GLU A 53 -3.52 8.60 -8.45
CA GLU A 53 -4.86 9.16 -8.65
C GLU A 53 -5.79 8.19 -9.38
N GLU A 54 -5.29 7.47 -10.39
CA GLU A 54 -6.05 6.42 -11.07
C GLU A 54 -6.36 5.26 -10.12
N LEU A 55 -5.38 4.85 -9.31
CA LEU A 55 -5.55 3.83 -8.27
C LEU A 55 -6.59 4.26 -7.23
N ARG A 56 -6.55 5.51 -6.77
CA ARG A 56 -7.55 6.07 -5.85
C ARG A 56 -8.93 6.07 -6.49
N GLY A 57 -9.02 6.45 -7.77
CA GLY A 57 -10.27 6.45 -8.54
C GLY A 57 -10.89 5.06 -8.66
N PHE A 58 -10.07 4.01 -8.82
CA PHE A 58 -10.52 2.62 -8.82
C PHE A 58 -11.19 2.24 -7.49
N PHE A 59 -10.53 2.48 -6.36
CA PHE A 59 -11.11 2.17 -5.05
C PHE A 59 -12.33 3.03 -4.71
N ALA A 60 -12.36 4.29 -5.13
CA ALA A 60 -13.50 5.18 -4.95
C ALA A 60 -14.75 4.74 -5.72
N HIS A 61 -14.61 3.93 -6.78
CA HIS A 61 -15.76 3.37 -7.51
C HIS A 61 -16.55 2.37 -6.66
N GLY A 62 -15.85 1.55 -5.87
CA GLY A 62 -16.45 0.51 -5.03
C GLY A 62 -17.17 -0.60 -5.81
N ASN A 63 -17.85 -1.47 -5.06
CA ASN A 63 -18.70 -2.55 -5.59
C ASN A 63 -17.97 -3.51 -6.56
N TRP A 64 -16.73 -3.84 -6.23
CA TRP A 64 -15.92 -4.80 -6.98
C TRP A 64 -16.24 -6.22 -6.53
N ALA A 65 -16.32 -7.14 -7.49
CA ALA A 65 -16.54 -8.56 -7.24
C ALA A 65 -15.27 -9.25 -6.75
N LEU A 66 -15.42 -10.43 -6.15
CA LEU A 66 -14.28 -11.30 -5.82
C LEU A 66 -13.37 -11.50 -7.03
N ARG A 67 -12.05 -11.57 -6.78
CA ARG A 67 -10.99 -11.78 -7.79
C ARG A 67 -10.78 -10.65 -8.78
N GLN A 68 -11.57 -9.58 -8.71
CA GLN A 68 -11.23 -8.34 -9.36
C GLN A 68 -10.12 -7.66 -8.57
N GLY A 69 -9.15 -7.10 -9.28
CA GLY A 69 -8.02 -6.46 -8.65
C GLY A 69 -7.39 -5.38 -9.50
N ILE A 70 -6.46 -4.66 -8.90
CA ILE A 70 -5.70 -3.61 -9.56
C ILE A 70 -4.22 -3.71 -9.22
N VAL A 71 -3.40 -3.45 -10.22
CA VAL A 71 -1.95 -3.38 -10.12
C VAL A 71 -1.50 -1.93 -10.21
N TYR A 72 -0.60 -1.54 -9.32
CA TYR A 72 0.11 -0.27 -9.34
C TYR A 72 1.59 -0.54 -9.09
N GLU A 73 2.40 -0.36 -10.12
CA GLU A 73 3.86 -0.62 -10.09
C GLU A 73 4.20 -2.04 -9.56
N ASP A 74 4.68 -2.15 -8.33
CA ASP A 74 5.04 -3.40 -7.66
C ASP A 74 4.02 -3.82 -6.59
N LEU A 75 2.86 -3.17 -6.54
CA LEU A 75 1.75 -3.50 -5.66
C LEU A 75 0.60 -4.10 -6.47
N ALA A 76 -0.11 -5.03 -5.86
CA ALA A 76 -1.38 -5.52 -6.34
C ALA A 76 -2.38 -5.62 -5.19
N PHE A 77 -3.65 -5.40 -5.50
CA PHE A 77 -4.75 -5.46 -4.55
C PHE A 77 -5.85 -6.31 -5.18
N VAL A 78 -6.29 -7.37 -4.50
CA VAL A 78 -7.31 -8.29 -5.02
C VAL A 78 -8.48 -8.33 -4.05
N GLN A 79 -9.68 -8.05 -4.54
CA GLN A 79 -10.89 -8.07 -3.72
C GLN A 79 -11.16 -9.49 -3.22
N GLN A 80 -11.20 -9.67 -1.90
CA GLN A 80 -11.45 -10.96 -1.23
C GLN A 80 -12.76 -10.99 -0.44
N VAL A 81 -13.51 -9.89 -0.40
CA VAL A 81 -14.88 -9.83 0.12
C VAL A 81 -15.79 -9.27 -0.96
N ASP A 82 -16.76 -10.06 -1.41
CA ASP A 82 -17.63 -9.70 -2.54
C ASP A 82 -18.42 -8.40 -2.28
N GLY A 83 -18.26 -7.39 -3.14
CA GLY A 83 -18.85 -6.07 -2.96
C GLY A 83 -18.37 -5.30 -1.72
N GLY A 84 -17.42 -5.86 -0.97
CA GLY A 84 -16.88 -5.31 0.27
C GLY A 84 -15.74 -4.32 0.05
N ASP A 85 -15.01 -4.06 1.13
CA ASP A 85 -13.86 -3.16 1.16
C ASP A 85 -12.64 -3.85 1.78
N GLU A 86 -12.45 -5.15 1.53
CA GLU A 86 -11.33 -5.89 2.09
C GLU A 86 -10.48 -6.46 0.95
N TRP A 87 -9.30 -5.88 0.82
CA TRP A 87 -8.42 -6.13 -0.31
C TRP A 87 -7.19 -6.91 0.15
N TRP A 88 -6.95 -8.03 -0.49
CA TRP A 88 -5.73 -8.80 -0.30
C TRP A 88 -4.56 -8.05 -0.94
N THR A 89 -3.63 -7.58 -0.12
CA THR A 89 -2.55 -6.70 -0.56
C THR A 89 -1.27 -7.49 -0.81
N LEU A 90 -0.70 -7.31 -2.00
CA LEU A 90 0.48 -8.02 -2.46
C LEU A 90 1.59 -7.07 -2.90
N LYS A 91 2.83 -7.51 -2.66
CA LYS A 91 4.08 -6.89 -3.07
C LYS A 91 4.79 -7.79 -4.07
N ARG A 92 5.28 -7.24 -5.17
CA ARG A 92 6.09 -7.96 -6.15
C ARG A 92 7.50 -8.23 -5.59
N THR A 93 8.02 -9.41 -5.89
CA THR A 93 9.34 -9.90 -5.50
C THR A 93 10.01 -10.57 -6.70
N ASP A 94 11.29 -10.92 -6.58
CA ASP A 94 12.00 -11.66 -7.61
C ASP A 94 11.40 -13.07 -7.88
N SER A 95 10.72 -13.64 -6.89
CA SER A 95 10.10 -14.96 -6.94
C SER A 95 8.58 -14.94 -7.22
N GLY A 96 7.98 -13.78 -7.51
CA GLY A 96 6.54 -13.63 -7.72
C GLY A 96 5.89 -12.67 -6.72
N TRP A 97 4.69 -12.98 -6.24
CA TRP A 97 3.90 -12.07 -5.39
C TRP A 97 3.91 -12.52 -3.92
N LEU A 98 4.25 -11.59 -3.03
CA LEU A 98 4.17 -11.74 -1.59
C LEU A 98 2.89 -11.08 -1.09
N ALA A 99 1.94 -11.86 -0.57
CA ALA A 99 0.85 -11.31 0.20
C ALA A 99 1.33 -10.94 1.61
N PHE A 100 0.90 -9.79 2.14
CA PHE A 100 1.34 -9.35 3.48
C PHE A 100 0.22 -8.92 4.43
N GLU A 101 -0.87 -8.31 3.95
CA GLU A 101 -2.00 -7.94 4.82
C GLU A 101 -3.30 -7.82 4.01
N SER A 102 -4.42 -7.63 4.71
CA SER A 102 -5.67 -7.14 4.14
C SER A 102 -5.80 -5.65 4.39
N TRP A 103 -6.30 -4.88 3.43
CA TRP A 103 -6.50 -3.45 3.56
C TRP A 103 -7.93 -3.03 3.21
N SER A 104 -8.46 -2.08 3.97
CA SER A 104 -9.71 -1.39 3.64
C SER A 104 -9.44 0.03 3.12
N PHE A 105 -9.94 0.32 1.92
CA PHE A 105 -9.64 1.56 1.21
C PHE A 105 -10.79 2.58 1.23
N GLY A 106 -12.02 2.16 1.48
CA GLY A 106 -13.24 2.95 1.36
C GLY A 106 -13.23 4.23 2.20
N ARG A 107 -12.61 4.22 3.39
CA ARG A 107 -12.41 5.45 4.18
C ARG A 107 -11.22 6.27 3.69
N ILE A 108 -10.06 5.66 3.48
CA ILE A 108 -8.81 6.38 3.19
C ILE A 108 -8.83 7.05 1.81
N VAL A 109 -9.60 6.54 0.84
CA VAL A 109 -9.76 7.18 -0.49
C VAL A 109 -10.39 8.58 -0.42
N GLN A 110 -11.11 8.91 0.66
CA GLN A 110 -11.68 10.23 0.92
C GLN A 110 -10.62 11.23 1.43
N GLU A 111 -9.43 10.76 1.78
CA GLU A 111 -8.32 11.55 2.30
C GLU A 111 -7.11 11.39 1.35
N PRO A 112 -7.07 12.13 0.22
CA PRO A 112 -6.11 11.89 -0.86
C PRO A 112 -4.65 11.84 -0.40
N GLU A 113 -4.26 12.71 0.54
CA GLU A 113 -2.90 12.76 1.07
C GLU A 113 -2.55 11.49 1.87
N ARG A 114 -3.48 11.00 2.70
CA ARG A 114 -3.29 9.76 3.46
C ARG A 114 -3.29 8.54 2.56
N PHE A 115 -4.16 8.52 1.55
CA PHE A 115 -4.16 7.47 0.52
C PHE A 115 -2.81 7.41 -0.18
N SER A 116 -2.36 8.54 -0.73
CA SER A 116 -1.09 8.62 -1.44
C SER A 116 0.09 8.23 -0.56
N HIS A 117 0.09 8.68 0.71
CA HIS A 117 1.12 8.32 1.66
C HIS A 117 1.16 6.81 1.95
N ALA A 118 0.00 6.17 2.16
CA ALA A 118 -0.06 4.73 2.40
C ALA A 118 0.46 3.93 1.20
N ILE A 119 0.05 4.30 -0.02
CA ILE A 119 0.53 3.66 -1.25
C ILE A 119 2.05 3.88 -1.42
N GLU A 120 2.56 5.08 -1.16
CA GLU A 120 3.99 5.38 -1.25
C GLU A 120 4.80 4.56 -0.22
N CYS A 121 4.30 4.45 1.02
CA CYS A 121 4.89 3.61 2.06
C CYS A 121 4.98 2.14 1.63
N MET A 122 3.88 1.55 1.14
CA MET A 122 3.87 0.17 0.65
C MET A 122 4.80 -0.01 -0.56
N HIS A 123 4.82 0.94 -1.49
CA HIS A 123 5.65 0.89 -2.69
C HIS A 123 7.14 1.00 -2.36
N ARG A 124 7.54 1.84 -1.40
CA ARG A 124 8.95 1.98 -1.00
C ARG A 124 9.44 0.90 -0.05
N ALA A 125 8.54 0.26 0.69
CA ALA A 125 8.90 -0.82 1.59
C ALA A 125 9.50 -2.01 0.83
N THR A 126 10.53 -2.61 1.42
CA THR A 126 11.04 -3.91 0.98
C THR A 126 10.02 -5.02 1.22
N PRO A 127 10.08 -6.15 0.48
CA PRO A 127 9.22 -7.30 0.76
C PRO A 127 9.30 -7.76 2.22
N GLU A 128 10.49 -7.72 2.84
CA GLU A 128 10.68 -8.07 4.25
C GLU A 128 9.97 -7.09 5.19
N GLN A 129 10.00 -5.78 4.91
CA GLN A 129 9.24 -4.79 5.68
C GLN A 129 7.73 -4.98 5.51
N CYS A 130 7.26 -5.24 4.28
CA CYS A 130 5.87 -5.62 4.03
C CYS A 130 5.47 -6.83 4.87
N LYS A 131 6.27 -7.90 4.85
CA LYS A 131 6.02 -9.12 5.62
C LYS A 131 5.96 -8.91 7.14
N ARG A 132 6.76 -7.98 7.67
CA ARG A 132 6.75 -7.61 9.09
C ARG A 132 5.70 -6.56 9.46
N LEU A 133 4.94 -6.07 8.48
CA LEU A 133 3.97 -4.98 8.61
C LEU A 133 4.58 -3.64 9.06
N GLU A 134 5.86 -3.41 8.72
CA GLU A 134 6.63 -2.20 9.05
C GLU A 134 6.64 -1.19 7.89
N TYR A 135 5.83 -1.40 6.86
CA TYR A 135 5.85 -0.61 5.62
C TYR A 135 5.43 0.85 5.83
N MET A 136 4.60 1.15 6.84
CA MET A 136 4.20 2.53 7.17
C MET A 136 5.34 3.42 7.67
N GLU A 137 6.49 2.83 8.04
CA GLU A 137 7.69 3.57 8.45
C GLU A 137 8.62 3.88 7.28
N ALA A 138 8.37 3.32 6.09
CA ALA A 138 9.23 3.46 4.92
C ALA A 138 9.31 4.90 4.41
N VAL A 139 8.24 5.69 4.63
CA VAL A 139 8.22 7.12 4.33
C VAL A 139 7.74 7.89 5.56
N PRO A 140 8.49 8.89 6.04
CA PRO A 140 7.98 9.84 7.02
C PRO A 140 6.70 10.51 6.54
N SER A 141 5.68 10.62 7.41
CA SER A 141 4.57 11.52 7.11
C SER A 141 5.07 12.96 6.99
N ILE A 142 4.33 13.81 6.26
CA ILE A 142 4.66 15.25 6.15
C ILE A 142 4.72 15.89 7.54
N GLU A 143 3.81 15.52 8.44
CA GLU A 143 3.78 16.00 9.82
C GLU A 143 5.03 15.57 10.59
N ASP A 144 5.50 14.32 10.41
CA ASP A 144 6.72 13.82 11.02
C ASP A 144 7.97 14.47 10.47
N ALA A 145 8.02 14.73 9.17
CA ALA A 145 9.10 15.47 8.54
C ALA A 145 9.14 16.91 9.06
N ALA A 146 7.99 17.58 9.13
CA ALA A 146 7.86 18.95 9.66
C ALA A 146 8.17 19.03 11.16
N ARG A 147 7.80 18.02 11.95
CA ARG A 147 8.18 17.90 13.37
C ARG A 147 9.68 17.74 13.51
N ARG A 148 10.29 16.77 12.81
CA ARG A 148 11.75 16.54 12.84
C ARG A 148 12.56 17.76 12.40
N ALA A 149 12.10 18.48 11.36
CA ALA A 149 12.73 19.71 10.92
C ALA A 149 12.67 20.79 12.02
N ARG A 150 11.52 20.98 12.67
CA ARG A 150 11.37 21.92 13.79
C ARG A 150 12.28 21.56 14.97
N ASP A 151 12.31 20.29 15.37
CA ASP A 151 13.14 19.82 16.48
C ASP A 151 14.64 20.02 16.19
N SER A 152 15.06 19.76 14.94
CA SER A 152 16.44 19.98 14.49
C SER A 152 16.84 21.46 14.56
N ILE A 153 15.97 22.36 14.10
CA ILE A 153 16.19 23.82 14.18
C ILE A 153 16.30 24.26 15.65
N GLN A 154 15.44 23.75 16.53
CA GLN A 154 15.50 24.08 17.96
C GLN A 154 16.79 23.58 18.62
N GLN A 155 17.28 22.38 18.27
CA GLN A 155 18.55 21.86 18.77
C GLN A 155 19.75 22.69 18.28
N LEU A 156 19.77 23.10 17.00
CA LEU A 156 20.81 23.98 16.47
C LEU A 156 20.84 25.32 17.21
N ASN A 157 19.68 25.93 17.44
CA ASN A 157 19.57 27.19 18.18
C ASN A 157 20.05 27.05 19.64
N LYS A 158 19.69 25.95 20.34
CA LYS A 158 20.21 25.68 21.70
C LYS A 158 21.73 25.54 21.72
N THR A 159 22.29 24.84 20.73
CA THR A 159 23.75 24.62 20.63
C THR A 159 24.48 25.95 20.37
N ALA A 160 23.93 26.81 19.49
CA ALA A 160 24.47 28.13 19.21
C ALA A 160 24.39 29.11 20.40
N MET A 161 23.39 28.96 21.28
CA MET A 161 23.22 29.80 22.47
C MET A 161 23.93 29.27 23.72
N THR A 162 24.59 28.12 23.66
CA THR A 162 25.35 27.60 24.80
C THR A 162 26.64 28.41 24.94
N PRO A 163 26.85 29.20 26.01
CA PRO A 163 28.05 30.02 26.13
C PRO A 163 29.26 29.10 26.34
N THR A 164 30.30 29.27 25.53
CA THR A 164 31.62 28.67 25.80
C THR A 164 32.11 29.19 27.15
N ARG A 165 31.95 28.39 28.20
CA ARG A 165 32.47 28.71 29.54
C ARG A 165 33.99 28.73 29.42
N GLY A 166 34.55 29.93 29.45
CA GLY A 166 35.89 30.24 28.96
C GLY A 166 37.03 29.53 29.70
N ALA A 167 38.06 29.18 28.92
CA ALA A 167 39.41 29.05 29.43
C ALA A 167 39.94 30.45 29.76
N ARG A 168 39.76 30.90 31.00
CA ARG A 168 40.41 32.11 31.51
C ARG A 168 40.93 31.87 32.91
N ALA A 169 42.11 31.28 32.98
CA ALA A 169 43.08 31.27 34.08
C ALA A 169 44.26 30.42 33.55
N GLU A 170 45.53 30.81 33.55
CA GLU A 170 46.28 31.65 34.48
C GLU A 170 47.40 32.37 33.72
N LEU A 171 47.56 33.66 34.00
CA LEU A 171 48.78 34.43 33.73
C LEU A 171 49.35 34.75 35.11
N ARG A 172 50.35 34.00 35.56
CA ARG A 172 51.33 34.40 36.58
C ARG A 172 52.61 33.60 36.42
#